data_AF-A0A7S0XD25-F1
#
_entry.id   AF-A0A7S0XD25-F1
#
_cell.length_a   1.000
_cell.length_b   1.000
_cell.length_c   1.000
_cell.angle_alpha   90.00
_cell.angle_beta   90.00
_cell.angle_gamma   90.00
#
_symmetry.space_group_name_H-M   'P 1'
#
loop_
_entity.id
_entity.type
_entity.pdbx_description
1 polymer ?
#
loop_
_entity_poly.entity_id
_entity_poly.type
_entity_poly.pdbx_seq_one_letter_code
_entity_poly.pdbx_strand_id
1 'polypeptide(L)'
;LQRSEIGLNFFLSLIASILYFIGSVLFIPSTNQSYNGTILFIIGSILVFTSQSWKVIRASLTNPIKLNIKSFDLNNLRQDLPGVLVDSFTGLGGFFYLIGSVLFLPVYYNDSLLDQWIAGIVFIIGGLFYSFAGFTMYYRYFYTT
;
A
#
# COMPACT_ATOMS: atom_id res chain seq x y z
N LEU A 1 -4.31 17.54 -16.51
CA LEU A 1 -4.97 16.69 -15.49
C LEU A 1 -4.24 15.36 -15.29
N GLN A 2 -4.05 14.54 -16.32
CA GLN A 2 -3.37 13.24 -16.15
C GLN A 2 -1.95 13.35 -15.56
N ARG A 3 -1.14 14.34 -15.98
CA ARG A 3 0.22 14.54 -15.42
C ARG A 3 0.21 14.90 -13.93
N SER A 4 -0.70 15.78 -13.49
CA SER A 4 -0.81 16.18 -12.09
C SER A 4 -1.31 15.02 -11.21
N GLU A 5 -2.22 14.21 -11.73
CA GLU A 5 -2.73 12.99 -11.09
C GLU A 5 -1.64 11.92 -10.89
N ILE A 6 -0.74 11.76 -11.86
CA ILE A 6 0.43 10.87 -11.76
C ILE A 6 1.41 11.42 -10.72
N GLY A 7 1.73 12.72 -10.81
CA GLY A 7 2.65 13.38 -9.87
C GLY A 7 2.18 13.29 -8.42
N LEU A 8 0.88 13.50 -8.16
CA LEU A 8 0.30 13.38 -6.82
C LEU A 8 0.45 11.95 -6.28
N ASN A 9 0.13 10.92 -7.07
CA ASN A 9 0.24 9.54 -6.61
C ASN A 9 1.68 9.13 -6.35
N PHE A 10 2.62 9.58 -7.18
CA PHE A 10 4.04 9.38 -6.94
C PHE A 10 4.48 10.04 -5.63
N PHE A 11 4.09 11.30 -5.41
CA PHE A 11 4.42 12.04 -4.19
C PHE A 11 3.85 11.38 -2.94
N LEU A 12 2.57 10.99 -2.94
CA LEU A 12 1.94 10.27 -1.82
C LEU A 12 2.65 8.95 -1.52
N SER A 13 3.01 8.20 -2.57
CA SER A 13 3.74 6.93 -2.42
C SER A 13 5.14 7.16 -1.83
N LEU A 14 5.85 8.20 -2.28
CA LEU A 14 7.17 8.57 -1.75
C LEU A 14 7.11 8.94 -0.27
N ILE A 15 6.18 9.82 0.11
CA ILE A 15 5.99 10.21 1.52
C ILE A 15 5.67 8.98 2.37
N ALA A 16 4.78 8.11 1.88
CA ALA A 16 4.44 6.89 2.61
C ALA A 16 5.64 5.95 2.78
N SER A 17 6.48 5.77 1.76
CA SER A 17 7.72 4.98 1.87
C SER A 17 8.71 5.58 2.88
N ILE A 18 8.84 6.91 2.92
CA ILE A 18 9.67 7.59 3.93
C ILE A 18 9.12 7.34 5.34
N LEU A 19 7.80 7.46 5.52
CA LEU A 19 7.16 7.19 6.82
C LEU A 19 7.35 5.73 7.26
N TYR A 20 7.23 4.76 6.36
CA TYR A 20 7.51 3.36 6.67
C TYR A 20 8.98 3.12 7.02
N PHE A 21 9.90 3.74 6.30
CA PHE A 21 11.32 3.62 6.58
C PHE A 21 11.65 4.15 7.99
N ILE A 22 11.21 5.38 8.30
CA ILE A 22 11.41 5.97 9.63
C ILE A 22 10.70 5.14 10.70
N GLY A 23 9.43 4.76 10.46
CA GLY A 23 8.66 3.93 11.38
C GLY A 23 9.36 2.61 11.69
N SER A 24 9.96 1.98 10.68
CA SER A 24 10.69 0.71 10.85
C SER A 24 11.92 0.87 11.75
N VAL A 25 12.64 1.99 11.62
CA VAL A 25 13.77 2.32 12.50
C VAL A 25 13.29 2.51 13.95
N LEU A 26 12.14 3.14 14.16
CA LEU A 26 11.58 3.36 15.51
C LEU A 26 11.07 2.07 16.19
N PHE A 27 10.91 0.98 15.44
CA PHE A 27 10.64 -0.35 16.01
C PHE A 27 11.90 -1.05 16.53
N ILE A 28 13.11 -0.55 16.26
CA ILE A 28 14.34 -1.10 16.84
C ILE A 28 14.30 -0.89 18.37
N PRO A 29 14.45 -1.95 19.18
CA PRO A 29 14.29 -1.86 20.64
C PRO A 29 15.16 -0.78 21.30
N SER A 30 16.36 -0.52 20.78
CA SER A 30 17.28 0.48 21.31
C SER A 30 16.78 1.92 21.20
N THR A 31 15.78 2.21 20.37
CA THR A 31 15.19 3.55 20.24
C THR A 31 14.16 3.82 21.33
N ASN A 32 13.49 2.79 21.85
CA ASN A 32 12.34 2.90 22.76
C ASN A 32 11.23 3.83 22.23
N GLN A 33 10.98 3.83 20.91
CA GLN A 33 10.01 4.70 20.23
C GLN A 33 8.95 3.92 19.43
N SER A 34 8.64 2.68 19.82
CA SER A 34 7.71 1.80 19.09
C SER A 34 6.34 2.44 18.87
N TYR A 35 5.80 3.16 19.85
CA TYR A 35 4.54 3.90 19.71
C TYR A 35 4.58 4.91 18.56
N ASN A 36 5.64 5.71 18.47
CA ASN A 36 5.81 6.67 17.38
C ASN A 36 6.00 5.95 16.04
N GLY A 37 6.71 4.81 16.04
CA GLY A 37 6.79 3.92 14.87
C GLY A 37 5.42 3.48 14.36
N THR A 38 4.55 3.03 15.27
CA THR A 38 3.17 2.62 14.98
C THR A 38 2.37 3.76 14.34
N ILE A 39 2.46 4.98 14.88
CA ILE A 39 1.76 6.15 14.30
C ILE A 39 2.24 6.46 12.88
N LEU A 40 3.56 6.41 12.63
CA LEU A 40 4.10 6.63 11.28
C LEU A 40 3.63 5.55 10.29
N PHE A 41 3.55 4.30 10.73
CA PHE A 41 3.01 3.21 9.91
C PHE A 41 1.52 3.38 9.61
N ILE A 42 0.71 3.85 10.56
CA ILE A 42 -0.72 4.14 10.32
C ILE A 42 -0.86 5.22 9.24
N ILE A 43 -0.15 6.34 9.37
CA ILE A 43 -0.21 7.45 8.40
C ILE A 43 0.29 6.98 7.03
N GLY A 44 1.46 6.32 6.97
CA GLY A 44 2.01 5.79 5.73
C GLY A 44 1.05 4.82 5.04
N SER A 45 0.38 3.96 5.81
CA SER A 45 -0.57 2.97 5.28
C SER A 45 -1.82 3.60 4.69
N ILE A 46 -2.37 4.64 5.32
CA ILE A 46 -3.49 5.41 4.74
C ILE A 46 -3.07 6.03 3.40
N LEU A 47 -1.89 6.67 3.37
CA LEU A 47 -1.38 7.31 2.16
C LEU A 47 -1.15 6.31 1.01
N VAL A 48 -0.51 5.16 1.29
CA VAL A 48 -0.34 4.11 0.27
C VAL A 48 -1.69 3.60 -0.19
N PHE A 49 -2.56 3.17 0.73
CA PHE A 49 -3.83 2.55 0.37
C PHE A 49 -4.67 3.50 -0.50
N THR A 50 -4.84 4.75 -0.08
CA THR A 50 -5.57 5.77 -0.88
C THR A 50 -4.90 5.99 -2.24
N SER A 51 -3.58 6.14 -2.29
CA SER A 51 -2.84 6.36 -3.54
C SER A 51 -3.03 5.21 -4.53
N GLN A 52 -2.87 3.95 -4.08
CA GLN A 52 -2.98 2.79 -4.96
C GLN A 52 -4.43 2.49 -5.34
N SER A 53 -5.39 2.59 -4.42
CA SER A 53 -6.82 2.44 -4.74
C SER A 53 -7.25 3.44 -5.80
N TRP A 54 -6.77 4.68 -5.72
CA TRP A 54 -7.05 5.68 -6.75
C TRP A 54 -6.46 5.30 -8.12
N LYS A 55 -5.24 4.74 -8.18
CA LYS A 55 -4.67 4.27 -9.45
C LYS A 55 -5.51 3.16 -10.07
N VAL A 56 -5.89 2.15 -9.29
CA VAL A 56 -6.71 1.02 -9.76
C VAL A 56 -8.07 1.50 -10.27
N ILE A 57 -8.71 2.44 -9.56
CA ILE A 57 -9.96 3.06 -10.00
C ILE A 57 -9.76 3.87 -11.29
N ARG A 58 -8.67 4.64 -11.42
CA ARG A 58 -8.40 5.36 -12.68
C ARG A 58 -8.14 4.38 -13.84
N ALA A 59 -7.42 3.30 -13.59
CA ALA A 59 -7.13 2.29 -14.60
C ALA A 59 -8.43 1.64 -15.13
N SER A 60 -9.43 1.40 -14.28
CA SER A 60 -10.72 0.86 -14.72
C SER A 60 -11.59 1.87 -15.47
N LEU A 61 -11.46 3.18 -15.18
CA LEU A 61 -12.26 4.24 -15.80
C LEU A 61 -11.65 4.83 -17.09
N THR A 62 -10.37 4.56 -17.37
CA THR A 62 -9.68 5.14 -18.54
C THR A 62 -9.96 4.31 -19.79
N ASN A 63 -10.94 4.72 -20.59
CA ASN A 63 -11.24 4.08 -21.86
C ASN A 63 -10.49 4.79 -23.01
N PRO A 64 -9.53 4.13 -23.69
CA PRO A 64 -8.75 4.77 -24.76
C PRO A 64 -9.59 5.16 -25.98
N ILE A 65 -10.79 4.58 -26.14
CA ILE A 65 -11.66 4.78 -27.32
C ILE A 65 -12.69 5.89 -27.06
N LYS A 66 -13.10 6.13 -25.81
CA LYS A 66 -14.16 7.08 -25.44
C LYS A 66 -13.63 8.17 -24.51
N LEU A 67 -12.99 9.19 -25.09
CA LEU A 67 -12.34 10.30 -24.37
C LEU A 67 -13.26 11.06 -23.39
N ASN A 68 -14.60 10.97 -23.52
CA ASN A 68 -15.56 11.75 -22.72
C ASN A 68 -16.52 10.93 -21.85
N ILE A 69 -16.44 9.59 -21.82
CA ILE A 69 -17.31 8.75 -20.97
C ILE A 69 -16.45 7.90 -20.04
N LYS A 70 -16.40 8.29 -18.76
CA LYS A 70 -15.81 7.48 -17.70
C LYS A 70 -16.80 6.38 -17.30
N SER A 71 -16.76 5.26 -18.00
CA SER A 71 -17.45 4.04 -17.58
C SER A 71 -16.42 3.04 -17.05
N PHE A 72 -16.75 2.40 -15.93
CA PHE A 72 -15.95 1.30 -15.41
C PHE A 72 -15.92 0.16 -16.43
N ASP A 73 -14.72 -0.25 -16.86
CA ASP A 73 -14.54 -1.33 -17.83
C ASP A 73 -13.35 -2.21 -17.40
N LEU A 74 -13.65 -3.49 -17.15
CA LEU A 74 -12.64 -4.49 -16.76
C LEU A 74 -11.65 -4.78 -17.88
N ASN A 75 -12.01 -4.52 -19.14
CA ASN A 75 -11.08 -4.70 -20.26
C ASN A 75 -9.92 -3.72 -20.20
N ASN A 76 -10.12 -2.52 -19.65
CA ASN A 76 -9.04 -1.55 -19.44
C ASN A 76 -8.00 -2.09 -18.46
N LEU A 77 -8.44 -2.78 -17.40
CA LEU A 77 -7.53 -3.40 -16.43
C LEU A 77 -6.69 -4.52 -17.04
N ARG A 78 -7.23 -5.23 -18.04
CA ARG A 78 -6.51 -6.33 -18.72
C ARG A 78 -5.37 -5.83 -19.62
N GLN A 79 -5.44 -4.60 -20.10
CA GLN A 79 -4.40 -4.03 -20.98
C GLN A 79 -3.07 -3.84 -20.27
N ASP A 80 -3.09 -3.54 -18.97
CA ASP A 80 -1.90 -3.42 -18.11
C ASP A 80 -2.08 -4.24 -16.84
N LEU A 81 -2.42 -5.52 -17.02
CA LEU A 81 -2.68 -6.43 -15.90
C LEU A 81 -1.52 -6.48 -14.89
N PRO A 82 -0.24 -6.58 -15.30
CA PRO A 82 0.88 -6.54 -14.35
C PRO A 82 0.92 -5.22 -13.56
N GLY A 83 0.66 -4.07 -14.20
CA GLY A 83 0.59 -2.78 -13.51
C GLY A 83 -0.53 -2.72 -12.46
N VAL A 84 -1.73 -3.19 -12.83
CA VAL A 84 -2.88 -3.28 -11.93
C VAL A 84 -2.58 -4.20 -10.75
N LEU A 85 -1.90 -5.32 -10.98
CA LEU A 85 -1.49 -6.25 -9.91
C LEU A 85 -0.46 -5.62 -8.97
N VAL A 86 0.52 -4.88 -9.48
CA VAL A 86 1.48 -4.12 -8.63
C VAL A 86 0.73 -3.16 -7.72
N ASP A 87 -0.14 -2.33 -8.28
CA ASP A 87 -0.87 -1.32 -7.50
C ASP A 87 -1.84 -1.99 -6.51
N SER A 88 -2.52 -3.06 -6.91
CA SER A 88 -3.46 -3.79 -6.04
C SER A 88 -2.77 -4.46 -4.86
N PHE A 89 -1.66 -5.19 -5.11
CA PHE A 89 -0.90 -5.83 -4.03
C PHE A 89 -0.24 -4.79 -3.11
N THR A 90 0.27 -3.69 -3.65
CA THR A 90 0.80 -2.58 -2.84
C THR A 90 -0.30 -1.97 -1.95
N GLY A 91 -1.49 -1.75 -2.51
CA GLY A 91 -2.65 -1.26 -1.76
C GLY A 91 -3.07 -2.22 -0.66
N LEU A 92 -3.21 -3.52 -0.96
CA LEU A 92 -3.53 -4.54 0.04
C LEU A 92 -2.46 -4.64 1.13
N GLY A 93 -1.18 -4.57 0.76
CA GLY A 93 -0.07 -4.52 1.71
C GLY A 93 -0.20 -3.35 2.68
N GLY A 94 -0.48 -2.15 2.15
CA GLY A 94 -0.78 -0.97 2.96
C GLY A 94 -1.99 -1.17 3.88
N PHE A 95 -3.08 -1.76 3.39
CA PHE A 95 -4.28 -2.04 4.19
C PHE A 95 -4.01 -3.01 5.35
N PHE A 96 -3.26 -4.09 5.11
CA PHE A 96 -2.90 -5.01 6.19
C PHE A 96 -1.93 -4.39 7.19
N TYR A 97 -0.97 -3.57 6.74
CA TYR A 97 -0.15 -2.77 7.66
C TYR A 97 -0.97 -1.79 8.49
N LEU A 98 -2.01 -1.17 7.91
CA LEU A 98 -2.91 -0.30 8.68
C LEU A 98 -3.60 -1.08 9.80
N ILE A 99 -4.21 -2.23 9.49
CA ILE A 99 -4.88 -3.06 10.48
C ILE A 99 -3.89 -3.52 11.55
N GLY A 100 -2.75 -4.10 11.15
CA GLY A 100 -1.74 -4.60 12.08
C GLY A 100 -1.22 -3.49 13.00
N SER A 101 -0.97 -2.30 12.46
CA SER A 101 -0.50 -1.15 13.25
C SER A 101 -1.55 -0.63 14.22
N VAL A 102 -2.83 -0.60 13.82
CA VAL A 102 -3.93 -0.25 14.74
C VAL A 102 -4.01 -1.26 15.88
N LEU A 103 -3.86 -2.55 15.61
CA LEU A 103 -3.85 -3.59 16.65
C LEU A 103 -2.66 -3.46 17.63
N PHE A 104 -1.55 -2.85 17.20
CA PHE A 104 -0.42 -2.52 18.09
C PHE A 104 -0.65 -1.29 18.98
N LEU A 105 -1.78 -0.57 18.86
CA LEU A 105 -2.05 0.57 19.74
C LEU A 105 -2.41 0.10 21.16
N PRO A 106 -1.99 0.84 22.20
CA PRO A 106 -2.22 0.47 23.61
C PRO A 106 -3.68 0.19 23.98
N VAL A 107 -4.63 0.85 23.31
CA VAL A 107 -6.07 0.68 23.56
C VAL A 107 -6.61 -0.69 23.13
N TYR A 108 -5.95 -1.36 22.18
CA TYR A 108 -6.29 -2.70 21.71
C TYR A 108 -5.33 -3.77 22.27
N TYR A 109 -4.27 -3.33 22.94
CA TYR A 109 -3.21 -4.16 23.49
C TYR A 109 -3.52 -4.46 24.96
N ASN A 110 -4.23 -5.57 25.22
CA ASN A 110 -4.57 -5.99 26.59
C ASN A 110 -3.47 -6.84 27.26
N ASP A 111 -2.19 -6.64 26.89
CA ASP A 111 -1.02 -7.45 27.29
C ASP A 111 -1.13 -8.96 27.01
N SER A 112 -2.19 -9.42 26.34
CA SER A 112 -2.35 -10.82 25.99
C SER A 112 -1.38 -11.18 24.88
N LEU A 113 -0.64 -12.28 25.06
CA LEU A 113 0.29 -12.79 24.06
C LEU A 113 -0.42 -13.00 22.71
N LEU A 114 -1.68 -13.46 22.74
CA LEU A 114 -2.51 -13.73 21.57
C LEU A 114 -2.72 -12.48 20.70
N ASP A 115 -3.03 -11.33 21.30
CA ASP A 115 -3.28 -10.09 20.54
C ASP A 115 -2.01 -9.62 19.79
N GLN A 116 -0.85 -9.79 20.43
CA GLN A 116 0.44 -9.47 19.83
C GLN A 116 0.75 -10.37 18.63
N TRP A 117 0.46 -11.68 18.74
CA TRP A 117 0.61 -12.62 17.64
C TRP A 117 -0.31 -12.28 16.47
N ILE A 118 -1.58 -11.95 16.74
CA ILE A 118 -2.53 -11.57 15.69
C ILE A 118 -2.05 -10.31 14.97
N ALA A 119 -1.65 -9.26 15.70
CA ALA A 119 -1.11 -8.04 15.11
C ALA A 119 0.13 -8.32 14.25
N GLY A 120 1.05 -9.14 14.75
CA GLY A 120 2.25 -9.59 14.03
C GLY A 120 1.94 -10.37 12.75
N ILE A 121 1.01 -11.32 12.79
CA ILE A 121 0.59 -12.11 11.63
C ILE A 121 -0.02 -11.21 10.55
N VAL A 122 -0.92 -10.31 10.94
CA VAL A 122 -1.54 -9.33 10.02
C VAL A 122 -0.46 -8.45 9.37
N PHE A 123 0.53 -8.03 10.15
CA PHE A 123 1.67 -7.26 9.63
C PHE A 123 2.50 -8.08 8.63
N ILE A 124 2.81 -9.35 8.92
CA ILE A 124 3.55 -10.24 8.01
C ILE A 124 2.77 -10.45 6.70
N ILE A 125 1.45 -10.63 6.76
CA ILE A 125 0.60 -10.73 5.56
C ILE A 125 0.75 -9.47 4.70
N GLY A 126 0.77 -8.27 5.32
CA GLY A 126 1.06 -7.03 4.61
C GLY A 126 2.41 -7.05 3.87
N GLY A 127 3.47 -7.53 4.53
CA GLY A 127 4.80 -7.70 3.93
C GLY A 127 4.84 -8.71 2.76
N LEU A 128 4.05 -9.79 2.84
CA LEU A 128 3.90 -10.74 1.74
C LEU A 128 3.25 -10.11 0.50
N PHE A 129 2.22 -9.27 0.69
CA PHE A 129 1.62 -8.52 -0.41
C PHE A 129 2.61 -7.54 -1.06
N TYR A 130 3.42 -6.82 -0.28
CA TYR A 130 4.51 -5.99 -0.86
C TYR A 130 5.53 -6.82 -1.64
N SER A 131 5.86 -8.02 -1.16
CA SER A 131 6.74 -8.94 -1.89
C SER A 131 6.14 -9.35 -3.24
N PHE A 132 4.84 -9.70 -3.30
CA PHE A 132 4.15 -10.00 -4.56
C PHE A 132 4.07 -8.79 -5.49
N ALA A 133 3.89 -7.58 -4.96
CA ALA A 133 3.98 -6.36 -5.75
C ALA A 133 5.37 -6.20 -6.38
N GLY A 134 6.43 -6.46 -5.61
CA GLY A 134 7.81 -6.46 -6.10
C GLY A 134 8.06 -7.46 -7.23
N PHE A 135 7.63 -8.72 -7.06
CA PHE A 135 7.75 -9.74 -8.11
C PHE A 135 6.97 -9.37 -9.37
N THR A 136 5.77 -8.82 -9.22
CA THR A 136 4.95 -8.39 -10.36
C THR A 136 5.57 -7.19 -11.07
N MET A 137 6.17 -6.25 -10.32
CA MET A 137 6.88 -5.10 -10.89
C MET A 137 8.11 -5.54 -11.67
N TYR A 138 8.88 -6.48 -11.13
CA TYR A 138 10.00 -7.11 -11.82
C TYR A 138 9.52 -7.78 -13.12
N TYR A 139 8.48 -8.60 -13.05
CA TYR A 139 7.92 -9.26 -14.23
C TYR A 139 7.49 -8.24 -15.30
N ARG A 140 6.77 -7.19 -14.89
CA ARG A 140 6.32 -6.13 -15.78
C ARG A 140 7.48 -5.49 -16.52
N TYR A 141 8.52 -5.08 -15.79
CA TYR A 141 9.64 -4.33 -16.36
C TYR A 141 10.50 -5.17 -17.32
N PHE A 142 10.76 -6.44 -16.98
CA PHE A 142 11.68 -7.28 -17.74
C PHE A 142 11.03 -8.15 -18.81
N TYR A 143 9.71 -8.36 -18.77
CA TYR A 143 9.03 -9.30 -19.68
C TYR A 143 7.81 -8.73 -20.41
N THR A 144 7.33 -7.53 -20.08
CA THR A 144 6.14 -6.95 -20.74
C THR A 144 6.35 -5.58 -21.38
N THR A 145 7.50 -4.96 -21.13
CA THR A 145 7.94 -3.71 -21.80
C THR A 145 8.78 -4.03 -23.03
#